data_AF-A0A1Y1YTJ8-F1
#
_entry.id   AF-A0A1Y1YTJ8-F1
#
_cell.length_a   1.000
_cell.length_b   1.000
_cell.length_c   1.000
_cell.angle_alpha   90.00
_cell.angle_beta   90.00
_cell.angle_gamma   90.00
#
_symmetry.space_group_name_H-M   'P 1'
#
loop_
_entity.id
_entity.type
_entity.pdbx_description
1 polymer ?
#
loop_
_entity_poly.entity_id
_entity_poly.type
_entity_poly.pdbx_seq_one_letter_code
_entity_poly.pdbx_strand_id
1 'polypeptide(L)'
;MLNRSLPNELQVLIFQKVTLRDLLALRFVSRQTSELILSHCLSIAPSVASNTFPQAKRLLLATPYKPLDLSWLEGLVPRYIAAVLLDRYILSCNSLGWTYCIPAESDIGDELRGDLTRGVRIWKDLSKISKEVYILSIDKLPSRTPKERLRGVLAGRCEDKAKQTTRRKENLAMQRRRAYLRRVSVTDIHNFNMVMFLVCVAFKTKHDQPPLRPYVDRWCTYNGVDDFDWCAKDRRPNSPDNILLEDGNSWVNWAILHDGPVMFYQQWSPENVSSQPVVKETLMKRWQEQTAEEIEIKRKAFVELRDEFNFDFHHPRYSRFEESLQAYAAWDLGLRRFHSKEPVPNMGMDDVLYFINFKNNGQPRRRQQVESVLEYPYDPEYVQ
;
A
#
# COMPACT_ATOMS: atom_id res chain seq x y z
N MET A 1 -5.71 50.04 -1.47
CA MET A 1 -5.58 49.01 -2.51
C MET A 1 -4.11 48.61 -2.66
N LEU A 2 -3.59 47.80 -1.72
CA LEU A 2 -2.22 47.26 -1.81
C LEU A 2 -2.33 45.79 -2.18
N ASN A 3 -2.66 45.53 -3.45
CA ASN A 3 -2.51 44.22 -4.06
C ASN A 3 -1.03 44.06 -4.46
N ARG A 4 -0.13 44.06 -3.47
CA ARG A 4 1.30 43.81 -3.70
C ARG A 4 1.46 42.30 -3.80
N SER A 5 1.34 41.76 -5.01
CA SER A 5 1.77 40.40 -5.30
C SER A 5 3.21 40.21 -4.81
N LEU A 6 3.44 39.14 -4.04
CA LEU A 6 4.78 38.79 -3.59
C LEU A 6 5.72 38.66 -4.81
N PRO A 7 6.95 39.22 -4.79
CA PRO A 7 7.94 39.01 -5.85
C PRO A 7 8.10 37.52 -6.21
N ASN A 8 8.31 37.23 -7.49
CA ASN A 8 8.38 35.85 -8.01
C ASN A 8 9.49 35.05 -7.32
N GLU A 9 10.61 35.69 -7.01
CA GLU A 9 11.77 35.09 -6.34
C GLU A 9 11.38 34.59 -4.94
N LEU A 10 10.61 35.39 -4.19
CA LEU A 10 10.12 35.01 -2.87
C LEU A 10 9.07 33.89 -2.96
N GLN A 11 8.22 33.89 -3.99
CA GLN A 11 7.30 32.77 -4.24
C GLN A 11 8.06 31.46 -4.53
N VAL A 12 9.12 31.50 -5.34
CA VAL A 12 9.98 30.33 -5.60
C VAL A 12 10.62 29.81 -4.32
N LEU A 13 11.14 30.69 -3.45
CA LEU A 13 11.68 30.30 -2.16
C LEU A 13 10.62 29.63 -1.26
N ILE A 14 9.38 30.14 -1.27
CA ILE A 14 8.26 29.50 -0.57
C ILE A 14 7.99 28.10 -1.16
N PHE A 15 7.92 27.98 -2.49
CA PHE A 15 7.70 26.69 -3.16
C PHE A 15 8.82 25.68 -2.88
N GLN A 16 10.04 26.11 -2.65
CA GLN A 16 11.14 25.23 -2.23
C GLN A 16 11.01 24.69 -0.80
N LYS A 17 10.11 25.25 0.02
CA LYS A 17 9.89 24.86 1.43
C LYS A 17 8.64 24.04 1.67
N VAL A 18 7.79 23.87 0.66
CA VAL A 18 6.57 23.07 0.78
C VAL A 18 6.86 21.58 0.54
N THR A 19 5.86 20.75 0.83
CA THR A 19 5.89 19.32 0.52
C THR A 19 5.42 19.02 -0.89
N LEU A 20 5.57 17.78 -1.35
CA LEU A 20 5.11 17.35 -2.67
C LEU A 20 3.62 17.57 -2.84
N ARG A 21 2.83 17.20 -1.83
CA ARG A 21 1.37 17.37 -1.86
C ARG A 21 0.99 18.84 -2.03
N ASP A 22 1.62 19.71 -1.25
CA ASP A 22 1.36 21.15 -1.27
C ASP A 22 1.78 21.78 -2.59
N LEU A 23 2.93 21.39 -3.14
CA LEU A 23 3.37 21.87 -4.45
C LEU A 23 2.37 21.50 -5.55
N LEU A 24 1.88 20.25 -5.56
CA LEU A 24 0.89 19.79 -6.53
C LEU A 24 -0.44 20.54 -6.38
N ALA A 25 -0.86 20.87 -5.15
CA ALA A 25 -2.04 21.68 -4.91
C ALA A 25 -1.87 23.13 -5.39
N LEU A 26 -0.71 23.74 -5.12
CA LEU A 26 -0.39 25.12 -5.53
C LEU A 26 -0.45 25.30 -7.05
N ARG A 27 -0.10 24.28 -7.84
CA ARG A 27 -0.21 24.31 -9.32
C ARG A 27 -1.63 24.55 -9.82
N PHE A 28 -2.66 24.26 -9.01
CA PHE A 28 -4.07 24.45 -9.38
C PHE A 28 -4.67 25.75 -8.86
N VAL A 29 -3.93 26.55 -8.09
CA VAL A 29 -4.43 27.81 -7.51
C VAL A 29 -4.59 28.90 -8.58
N SER A 30 -3.60 29.08 -9.44
CA SER A 30 -3.66 30.05 -10.54
C SER A 30 -2.75 29.66 -11.70
N ARG A 31 -3.04 30.18 -12.89
CA ARG A 31 -2.19 29.99 -14.08
C ARG A 31 -0.78 30.55 -13.85
N GLN A 32 -0.67 31.72 -13.25
CA GLN A 32 0.61 32.37 -12.93
C GLN A 32 1.46 31.51 -11.98
N THR A 33 0.85 30.94 -10.93
CA THR A 33 1.53 30.04 -10.00
C THR A 33 2.04 28.79 -10.72
N SER A 34 1.23 28.20 -11.59
CA SER A 34 1.63 27.03 -12.38
C SER A 34 2.80 27.34 -13.33
N GLU A 35 2.74 28.45 -14.06
CA GLU A 35 3.81 28.92 -14.95
C GLU A 35 5.11 29.21 -14.17
N LEU A 36 5.01 29.79 -12.97
CA LEU A 36 6.16 30.05 -12.10
C LEU A 36 6.81 28.76 -11.60
N ILE A 37 6.00 27.77 -11.17
CA ILE A 37 6.50 26.45 -10.75
C ILE A 37 7.18 25.74 -11.92
N LEU A 38 6.58 25.76 -13.12
CA LEU A 38 7.14 25.09 -14.30
C LEU A 38 8.46 25.73 -14.75
N SER A 39 8.53 27.07 -14.78
CA SER A 39 9.75 27.80 -15.17
C SER A 39 10.92 27.60 -14.19
N HIS A 40 10.64 27.37 -12.90
CA HIS A 40 11.67 27.20 -11.86
C HIS A 40 11.78 25.75 -11.35
N CYS A 41 11.20 24.80 -12.08
CA CYS A 41 11.03 23.43 -11.62
C CYS A 41 12.35 22.76 -11.21
N LEU A 42 13.44 22.99 -11.94
CA LEU A 42 14.75 22.39 -11.65
C LEU A 42 15.31 22.80 -10.28
N SER A 43 14.91 23.97 -9.77
CA SER A 43 15.28 24.42 -8.42
C SER A 43 14.26 23.98 -7.37
N ILE A 44 12.98 23.96 -7.71
CA ILE A 44 11.88 23.65 -6.77
C ILE A 44 11.83 22.16 -6.47
N ALA A 45 11.87 21.31 -7.51
CA ALA A 45 11.62 19.88 -7.35
C ALA A 45 12.62 19.18 -6.42
N PRO A 46 13.96 19.39 -6.50
CA PRO A 46 14.89 18.78 -5.56
C PRO A 46 14.63 19.20 -4.11
N SER A 47 14.38 20.50 -3.86
CA SER A 47 14.09 20.99 -2.51
C SER A 47 12.80 20.41 -1.94
N VAL A 48 11.73 20.37 -2.75
CA VAL A 48 10.45 19.76 -2.35
C VAL A 48 10.62 18.27 -2.09
N ALA A 49 11.39 17.55 -2.90
CA ALA A 49 11.69 16.14 -2.68
C ALA A 49 12.43 15.92 -1.35
N SER A 50 13.44 16.73 -1.04
CA SER A 50 14.17 16.68 0.23
C SER A 50 13.30 17.01 1.44
N ASN A 51 12.36 17.96 1.32
CA ASN A 51 11.42 18.26 2.40
C ASN A 51 10.41 17.13 2.61
N THR A 52 9.96 16.50 1.52
CA THR A 52 8.94 15.44 1.57
C THR A 52 9.53 14.12 2.08
N PHE A 53 10.76 13.79 1.68
CA PHE A 53 11.42 12.52 1.99
C PHE A 53 12.80 12.74 2.64
N PRO A 54 12.87 13.39 3.82
CA PRO A 54 14.14 13.87 4.38
C PRO A 54 15.13 12.77 4.75
N GLN A 55 14.64 11.55 5.01
CA GLN A 55 15.46 10.40 5.39
C GLN A 55 15.78 9.47 4.20
N ALA A 56 15.26 9.80 3.01
CA ALA A 56 15.21 8.86 1.90
C ALA A 56 16.31 9.09 0.86
N LYS A 57 17.58 9.06 1.27
CA LYS A 57 18.69 9.54 0.42
C LYS A 57 18.74 8.79 -0.90
N ARG A 58 18.56 7.47 -0.87
CA ARG A 58 18.57 6.60 -2.04
C ARG A 58 17.40 6.85 -2.98
N LEU A 59 16.21 7.10 -2.44
CA LEU A 59 15.04 7.48 -3.23
C LEU A 59 15.32 8.77 -4.03
N LEU A 60 16.03 9.71 -3.39
CA LEU A 60 16.38 11.01 -3.95
C LEU A 60 17.56 10.97 -4.93
N LEU A 61 18.28 9.84 -5.05
CA LEU A 61 19.34 9.71 -6.04
C LEU A 61 18.76 9.90 -7.45
N ALA A 62 19.28 10.92 -8.13
CA ALA A 62 18.98 11.22 -9.51
C ALA A 62 19.57 10.11 -10.39
N THR A 63 18.79 9.59 -11.33
CA THR A 63 19.41 8.87 -12.45
C THR A 63 20.19 9.90 -13.28
N PRO A 64 21.47 9.66 -13.61
CA PRO A 64 22.37 10.68 -14.17
C PRO A 64 21.88 11.37 -15.45
N TYR A 65 20.90 10.78 -16.14
CA TYR A 65 20.40 11.25 -17.43
C TYR A 65 18.97 11.82 -17.41
N LYS A 66 18.33 11.96 -16.24
CA LYS A 66 16.97 12.52 -16.17
C LYS A 66 16.95 13.87 -15.46
N PRO A 67 16.28 14.88 -16.04
CA PRO A 67 16.09 16.16 -15.37
C PRO A 67 15.30 15.96 -14.08
N LEU A 68 15.65 16.72 -13.05
CA LEU A 68 14.93 16.76 -11.77
C LEU A 68 13.71 17.68 -11.91
N ASP A 69 12.79 17.29 -12.79
CA ASP A 69 11.58 18.03 -13.09
C ASP A 69 10.36 17.53 -12.28
N LEU A 70 9.18 18.04 -12.61
CA LEU A 70 7.93 17.61 -11.96
C LEU A 70 7.61 16.15 -12.25
N SER A 71 8.01 15.61 -13.41
CA SER A 71 7.78 14.21 -13.74
C SER A 71 8.64 13.29 -12.87
N TRP A 72 9.91 13.66 -12.66
CA TRP A 72 10.78 13.00 -11.69
C TRP A 72 10.18 13.03 -10.28
N LEU A 73 9.72 14.21 -9.84
CA LEU A 73 9.15 14.42 -8.52
C LEU A 73 7.86 13.59 -8.30
N GLU A 74 6.92 13.62 -9.25
CA GLU A 74 5.71 12.78 -9.24
C GLU A 74 6.06 11.27 -9.28
N GLY A 75 7.19 10.93 -9.88
CA GLY A 75 7.75 9.58 -9.93
C GLY A 75 8.32 9.07 -8.60
N LEU A 76 8.54 9.94 -7.60
CA LEU A 76 9.04 9.54 -6.29
C LEU A 76 7.98 8.82 -5.44
N VAL A 77 6.71 9.19 -5.56
CA VAL A 77 5.61 8.56 -4.80
C VAL A 77 5.54 7.04 -5.04
N PRO A 78 5.46 6.52 -6.28
CA PRO A 78 5.42 5.08 -6.49
C PRO A 78 6.70 4.37 -6.03
N ARG A 79 7.87 5.02 -6.13
CA ARG A 79 9.15 4.47 -5.64
C ARG A 79 9.16 4.38 -4.10
N TYR A 80 8.65 5.40 -3.42
CA TYR A 80 8.50 5.43 -1.96
C TYR A 80 7.58 4.31 -1.47
N ILE A 81 6.39 4.17 -2.10
CA ILE A 81 5.43 3.10 -1.74
C ILE A 81 6.04 1.72 -1.96
N ALA A 82 6.74 1.51 -3.07
CA ALA A 82 7.43 0.25 -3.36
C ALA A 82 8.45 -0.10 -2.26
N ALA A 83 9.23 0.89 -1.82
CA ALA A 83 10.20 0.69 -0.74
C ALA A 83 9.53 0.39 0.60
N VAL A 84 8.46 1.12 0.95
CA VAL A 84 7.70 0.89 2.18
C VAL A 84 7.04 -0.49 2.21
N LEU A 85 6.49 -0.96 1.08
CA LEU A 85 5.89 -2.28 0.97
C LEU A 85 6.92 -3.39 1.24
N LEU A 86 8.13 -3.24 0.69
CA LEU A 86 9.22 -4.16 0.94
C LEU A 86 9.65 -4.16 2.41
N ASP A 87 9.84 -2.98 3.00
CA ASP A 87 10.17 -2.82 4.43
C ASP A 87 9.11 -3.50 5.32
N ARG A 88 7.82 -3.34 5.00
CA ARG A 88 6.72 -3.95 5.78
C ARG A 88 6.64 -5.46 5.65
N TYR A 89 6.86 -5.98 4.45
CA TYR A 89 6.91 -7.43 4.25
C TYR A 89 8.01 -8.06 5.10
N ILE A 90 9.20 -7.46 5.10
CA ILE A 90 10.33 -7.88 5.94
C ILE A 90 9.94 -7.93 7.43
N LEU A 91 9.27 -6.89 7.93
CA LEU A 91 8.82 -6.84 9.32
C LEU A 91 7.80 -7.94 9.65
N SER A 92 6.98 -8.34 8.69
CA SER A 92 6.02 -9.44 8.86
C SER A 92 6.68 -10.81 8.96
N CYS A 93 7.80 -11.03 8.26
CA CYS A 93 8.52 -12.31 8.25
C CYS A 93 9.39 -12.52 9.50
N ASN A 94 9.72 -11.44 10.23
CA ASN A 94 10.60 -11.49 11.40
C ASN A 94 10.05 -12.29 12.59
N SER A 95 8.78 -12.73 12.58
CA SER A 95 8.27 -13.67 13.59
C SER A 95 9.01 -15.01 13.62
N LEU A 96 9.76 -15.34 12.55
CA LEU A 96 10.52 -16.57 12.42
C LEU A 96 11.97 -16.46 12.93
N GLY A 97 12.42 -15.29 13.39
CA GLY A 97 13.78 -15.09 13.91
C GLY A 97 14.88 -14.94 12.84
N TRP A 98 14.51 -14.84 11.57
CA TRP A 98 15.45 -14.62 10.47
C TRP A 98 15.46 -13.17 10.02
N THR A 99 16.62 -12.51 10.07
CA THR A 99 16.80 -11.11 9.70
C THR A 99 17.03 -10.96 8.18
N TYR A 100 16.07 -11.39 7.36
CA TYR A 100 16.10 -11.19 5.91
C TYR A 100 15.68 -9.75 5.56
N CYS A 101 16.56 -8.76 5.72
CA CYS A 101 16.21 -7.35 5.47
C CYS A 101 17.07 -6.74 4.37
N ILE A 102 16.48 -6.28 3.25
CA ILE A 102 17.14 -5.36 2.31
C ILE A 102 16.87 -3.93 2.81
N PRO A 103 17.84 -3.23 3.42
CA PRO A 103 17.62 -1.90 3.95
C PRO A 103 17.21 -0.94 2.84
N ALA A 104 16.24 -0.08 3.11
CA ALA A 104 15.79 1.06 2.30
C ALA A 104 16.90 1.75 1.48
N GLU A 105 18.05 1.99 2.12
CA GLU A 105 19.18 2.74 1.58
C GLU A 105 20.26 1.86 0.89
N SER A 106 20.06 0.53 0.82
CA SER A 106 20.94 -0.40 0.11
C SER A 106 20.68 -0.42 -1.40
N ASP A 107 21.75 -0.47 -2.18
CA ASP A 107 21.80 -0.53 -3.66
C ASP A 107 21.36 -1.84 -4.23
N ILE A 108 21.60 -2.91 -3.50
CA ILE A 108 21.23 -4.26 -3.91
C ILE A 108 19.71 -4.39 -4.09
N GLY A 109 18.92 -3.60 -3.36
CA GLY A 109 17.46 -3.58 -3.50
C GLY A 109 16.92 -2.79 -4.69
N ASP A 110 17.76 -2.11 -5.48
CA ASP A 110 17.29 -1.16 -6.49
C ASP A 110 16.56 -1.83 -7.65
N GLU A 111 17.00 -3.01 -8.09
CA GLU A 111 16.32 -3.78 -9.14
C GLU A 111 14.91 -4.16 -8.68
N LEU A 112 14.81 -4.80 -7.51
CA LEU A 112 13.54 -5.22 -6.93
C LEU A 112 12.59 -4.04 -6.68
N ARG A 113 13.09 -2.94 -6.09
CA ARG A 113 12.28 -1.72 -5.91
C ARG A 113 11.88 -1.12 -7.25
N GLY A 114 12.73 -1.23 -8.27
CA GLY A 114 12.42 -0.84 -9.64
C GLY A 114 11.25 -1.65 -10.21
N ASP A 115 11.23 -2.96 -9.99
CA ASP A 115 10.15 -3.87 -10.38
C ASP A 115 8.85 -3.51 -9.65
N LEU A 116 8.90 -3.43 -8.33
CA LEU A 116 7.77 -3.01 -7.51
C LEU A 116 7.25 -1.62 -7.90
N THR A 117 8.13 -0.67 -8.23
CA THR A 117 7.74 0.67 -8.71
C THR A 117 6.91 0.56 -10.00
N ARG A 118 7.27 -0.33 -10.93
CA ARG A 118 6.49 -0.57 -12.15
C ARG A 118 5.12 -1.16 -11.82
N GLY A 119 5.06 -2.10 -10.88
CA GLY A 119 3.80 -2.64 -10.34
C GLY A 119 2.89 -1.56 -9.72
N VAL A 120 3.45 -0.66 -8.90
CA VAL A 120 2.70 0.44 -8.28
C VAL A 120 2.16 1.42 -9.33
N ARG A 121 2.87 1.63 -10.44
CA ARG A 121 2.37 2.47 -11.56
C ARG A 121 1.17 1.83 -12.25
N ILE A 122 1.21 0.52 -12.52
CA ILE A 122 0.05 -0.21 -13.05
C ILE A 122 -1.14 -0.09 -12.11
N TRP A 123 -0.92 -0.27 -10.82
CA TRP A 123 -1.98 -0.11 -9.82
C TRP A 123 -2.58 1.30 -9.84
N LYS A 124 -1.75 2.35 -9.93
CA LYS A 124 -2.19 3.74 -10.09
C LYS A 124 -3.06 3.93 -11.34
N ASP A 125 -2.66 3.37 -12.47
CA ASP A 125 -3.40 3.48 -13.73
C ASP A 125 -4.74 2.73 -13.68
N LEU A 126 -4.78 1.53 -13.09
CA LEU A 126 -6.02 0.76 -12.89
C LEU A 126 -7.00 1.49 -11.96
N SER A 127 -6.49 2.14 -10.91
CA SER A 127 -7.28 3.00 -10.03
C SER A 127 -7.82 4.22 -10.78
N LYS A 128 -6.99 4.88 -11.58
CA LYS A 128 -7.39 6.02 -12.41
C LYS A 128 -8.54 5.65 -13.34
N ILE A 129 -8.43 4.53 -14.06
CA ILE A 129 -9.50 4.00 -14.91
C ILE A 129 -10.80 3.84 -14.11
N SER A 130 -10.72 3.29 -12.90
CA SER A 130 -11.91 3.12 -12.06
C SER A 130 -12.54 4.46 -11.67
N LYS A 131 -11.74 5.41 -11.21
CA LYS A 131 -12.23 6.72 -10.76
C LYS A 131 -12.86 7.50 -11.91
N GLU A 132 -12.24 7.48 -13.08
CA GLU A 132 -12.79 8.11 -14.29
C GLU A 132 -14.18 7.57 -14.63
N VAL A 133 -14.38 6.25 -14.55
CA VAL A 133 -15.69 5.64 -14.81
C VAL A 133 -16.71 6.01 -13.73
N TYR A 134 -16.28 6.08 -12.47
CA TYR A 134 -17.17 6.40 -11.36
C TYR A 134 -17.66 7.85 -11.36
N ILE A 135 -16.90 8.77 -11.95
CA ILE A 135 -17.29 10.19 -12.14
C ILE A 135 -18.29 10.36 -13.30
N LEU A 136 -18.41 9.38 -14.21
CA LEU A 136 -19.35 9.48 -15.32
C LEU A 136 -20.81 9.53 -14.84
N SER A 137 -21.58 10.39 -15.49
CA SER A 137 -23.02 10.48 -15.37
C SER A 137 -23.71 9.27 -16.04
N ILE A 138 -24.93 8.95 -15.60
CA ILE A 138 -25.64 7.71 -15.97
C ILE A 138 -25.94 7.65 -17.49
N ASP A 139 -26.13 8.79 -18.12
CA ASP A 139 -26.33 9.00 -19.56
C ASP A 139 -25.08 8.65 -20.39
N LYS A 140 -23.88 8.79 -19.82
CA LYS A 140 -22.61 8.44 -20.48
C LYS A 140 -22.24 6.97 -20.32
N LEU A 141 -22.97 6.20 -19.50
CA LEU A 141 -22.74 4.77 -19.36
C LEU A 141 -23.35 4.01 -20.54
N PRO A 142 -22.73 2.90 -21.01
CA PRO A 142 -23.28 2.07 -22.08
C PRO A 142 -24.73 1.70 -21.82
N SER A 143 -25.57 1.82 -22.86
CA SER A 143 -26.98 1.45 -22.81
C SER A 143 -27.17 0.01 -22.37
N ARG A 144 -28.25 -0.27 -21.65
CA ARG A 144 -28.61 -1.65 -21.24
C ARG A 144 -28.73 -2.53 -22.47
N THR A 145 -28.08 -3.68 -22.42
CA THR A 145 -28.27 -4.73 -23.42
C THR A 145 -29.71 -5.23 -23.39
N PRO A 146 -30.25 -5.76 -24.51
CA PRO A 146 -31.60 -6.33 -24.55
C PRO A 146 -31.83 -7.40 -23.46
N LYS A 147 -30.81 -8.22 -23.16
CA LYS A 147 -30.85 -9.25 -22.11
C LYS A 147 -31.03 -8.64 -20.71
N GLU A 148 -30.33 -7.55 -20.41
CA GLU A 148 -30.46 -6.85 -19.12
C GLU A 148 -31.83 -6.17 -18.98
N ARG A 149 -32.36 -5.59 -20.07
CA ARG A 149 -33.71 -5.03 -20.08
C ARG A 149 -34.76 -6.12 -19.81
N LEU A 150 -34.65 -7.24 -20.52
CA LEU A 150 -35.56 -8.37 -20.35
C LEU A 150 -35.49 -8.96 -18.93
N ARG A 151 -34.28 -9.11 -18.36
CA ARG A 151 -34.10 -9.57 -16.98
C ARG A 151 -34.75 -8.61 -15.97
N GLY A 152 -34.66 -7.30 -16.20
CA GLY A 152 -35.34 -6.30 -15.38
C GLY A 152 -36.87 -6.38 -15.43
N VAL A 153 -37.44 -6.72 -16.60
CA VAL A 153 -38.88 -6.95 -16.77
C VAL A 153 -39.31 -8.26 -16.10
N LEU A 154 -38.59 -9.35 -16.36
CA LEU A 154 -38.91 -10.70 -15.85
C LEU A 154 -38.75 -10.81 -14.33
N ALA A 155 -37.81 -10.10 -13.73
CA ALA A 155 -37.60 -10.13 -12.29
C ALA A 155 -38.79 -9.56 -11.50
N GLY A 156 -39.78 -8.93 -12.16
CA GLY A 156 -40.99 -8.37 -11.54
C GLY A 156 -40.74 -7.29 -10.47
N ARG A 157 -39.47 -7.02 -10.19
CA ARG A 157 -38.96 -6.05 -9.22
C ARG A 157 -38.30 -4.94 -10.01
N CYS A 158 -38.63 -3.71 -9.64
CA CYS A 158 -37.81 -2.56 -9.99
C CYS A 158 -36.46 -2.77 -9.30
N GLU A 159 -35.57 -3.52 -9.94
CA GLU A 159 -34.20 -3.70 -9.44
C GLU A 159 -33.63 -2.30 -9.23
N ASP A 160 -33.15 -2.07 -8.02
CA ASP A 160 -32.77 -0.74 -7.54
C ASP A 160 -31.90 -0.03 -8.60
N LYS A 161 -32.32 1.19 -8.98
CA LYS A 161 -31.60 2.02 -9.95
C LYS A 161 -30.14 2.21 -9.52
N ALA A 162 -29.86 2.28 -8.21
CA ALA A 162 -28.52 2.35 -7.67
C ALA A 162 -27.69 1.10 -8.05
N LYS A 163 -28.22 -0.09 -7.74
CA LYS A 163 -27.61 -1.39 -8.07
C LYS A 163 -27.29 -1.54 -9.56
N GLN A 164 -28.24 -1.18 -10.42
CA GLN A 164 -28.06 -1.24 -11.87
C GLN A 164 -26.98 -0.25 -12.35
N THR A 165 -26.92 0.92 -11.73
CA THR A 165 -25.88 1.92 -12.02
C THR A 165 -24.51 1.41 -11.60
N THR A 166 -24.38 0.83 -10.40
CA THR A 166 -23.14 0.22 -9.90
C THR A 166 -22.66 -0.89 -10.83
N ARG A 167 -23.53 -1.80 -11.28
CA ARG A 167 -23.18 -2.84 -12.27
C ARG A 167 -22.69 -2.26 -13.59
N ARG A 168 -23.37 -1.26 -14.13
CA ARG A 168 -22.97 -0.62 -15.40
C ARG A 168 -21.60 0.07 -15.28
N LYS A 169 -21.34 0.71 -14.14
CA LYS A 169 -20.02 1.30 -13.83
C LYS A 169 -18.94 0.23 -13.73
N GLU A 170 -19.17 -0.85 -12.98
CA GLU A 170 -18.18 -1.94 -12.87
C GLU A 170 -17.91 -2.62 -14.22
N ASN A 171 -18.95 -2.89 -15.02
CA ASN A 171 -18.78 -3.47 -16.34
C ASN A 171 -17.91 -2.59 -17.26
N LEU A 172 -18.15 -1.27 -17.25
CA LEU A 172 -17.36 -0.33 -18.04
C LEU A 172 -15.92 -0.21 -17.52
N ALA A 173 -15.73 -0.13 -16.20
CA ALA A 173 -14.41 -0.09 -15.57
C ALA A 173 -13.62 -1.36 -15.91
N MET A 174 -14.25 -2.53 -15.80
CA MET A 174 -13.66 -3.82 -16.14
C MET A 174 -13.25 -3.90 -17.62
N GLN A 175 -14.10 -3.46 -18.55
CA GLN A 175 -13.76 -3.41 -19.97
C GLN A 175 -12.52 -2.54 -20.23
N ARG A 176 -12.44 -1.36 -19.60
CA ARG A 176 -11.28 -0.46 -19.73
C ARG A 176 -10.01 -1.03 -19.10
N ARG A 177 -10.12 -1.64 -17.91
CA ARG A 177 -9.01 -2.32 -17.23
C ARG A 177 -8.46 -3.47 -18.07
N ARG A 178 -9.33 -4.32 -18.62
CA ARG A 178 -8.95 -5.39 -19.58
C ARG A 178 -8.20 -4.83 -20.78
N ALA A 179 -8.74 -3.77 -21.39
CA ALA A 179 -8.12 -3.15 -22.55
C ALA A 179 -6.74 -2.53 -22.24
N TYR A 180 -6.53 -2.04 -21.01
CA TYR A 180 -5.24 -1.58 -20.53
C TYR A 180 -4.28 -2.74 -20.29
N LEU A 181 -4.67 -3.73 -19.48
CA LEU A 181 -3.81 -4.85 -19.09
C LEU A 181 -3.35 -5.70 -20.28
N ARG A 182 -4.16 -5.84 -21.33
CA ARG A 182 -3.75 -6.52 -22.58
C ARG A 182 -2.58 -5.83 -23.31
N ARG A 183 -2.29 -4.57 -23.00
CA ARG A 183 -1.16 -3.81 -23.57
C ARG A 183 0.05 -3.78 -22.64
N VAL A 184 -0.12 -4.19 -21.39
CA VAL A 184 0.95 -4.23 -20.39
C VAL A 184 1.77 -5.49 -20.63
N SER A 185 3.08 -5.39 -20.44
CA SER A 185 3.97 -6.56 -20.58
C SER A 185 3.66 -7.60 -19.52
N VAL A 186 3.87 -8.89 -19.84
CA VAL A 186 3.69 -9.99 -18.87
C VAL A 186 4.56 -9.77 -17.63
N THR A 187 5.79 -9.26 -17.82
CA THR A 187 6.70 -8.92 -16.72
C THR A 187 6.13 -7.85 -15.80
N ASP A 188 5.54 -6.79 -16.34
CA ASP A 188 4.98 -5.74 -15.48
C ASP A 188 3.65 -6.16 -14.83
N ILE A 189 2.85 -7.04 -15.45
CA ILE A 189 1.72 -7.69 -14.78
C ILE A 189 2.21 -8.49 -13.58
N HIS A 190 3.31 -9.22 -13.72
CA HIS A 190 3.91 -9.96 -12.60
C HIS A 190 4.35 -9.00 -11.47
N ASN A 191 5.02 -7.90 -11.83
CA ASN A 191 5.41 -6.87 -10.87
C ASN A 191 4.20 -6.26 -10.14
N PHE A 192 3.08 -6.07 -10.84
CA PHE A 192 1.83 -5.63 -10.22
C PHE A 192 1.28 -6.67 -9.24
N ASN A 193 1.29 -7.96 -9.60
CA ASN A 193 0.83 -9.02 -8.70
C ASN A 193 1.71 -9.09 -7.44
N MET A 194 3.03 -8.91 -7.56
CA MET A 194 3.94 -8.78 -6.41
C MET A 194 3.52 -7.62 -5.49
N VAL A 195 3.23 -6.45 -6.05
CA VAL A 195 2.77 -5.29 -5.27
C VAL A 195 1.48 -5.62 -4.52
N MET A 196 0.51 -6.25 -5.18
CA MET A 196 -0.75 -6.62 -4.55
C MET A 196 -0.55 -7.65 -3.42
N PHE A 197 0.33 -8.63 -3.62
CA PHE A 197 0.72 -9.56 -2.56
C PHE A 197 1.32 -8.83 -1.34
N LEU A 198 2.29 -7.94 -1.56
CA LEU A 198 2.92 -7.16 -0.47
C LEU A 198 1.91 -6.26 0.23
N VAL A 199 0.95 -5.68 -0.49
CA VAL A 199 -0.15 -4.91 0.09
C VAL A 199 -0.99 -5.79 1.02
N CYS A 200 -1.37 -6.99 0.60
CA CYS A 200 -2.12 -7.95 1.44
C CYS A 200 -1.35 -8.28 2.73
N VAL A 201 -0.03 -8.49 2.63
CA VAL A 201 0.82 -8.73 3.80
C VAL A 201 0.89 -7.49 4.71
N ALA A 202 0.97 -6.28 4.15
CA ALA A 202 1.01 -5.05 4.93
C ALA A 202 -0.22 -4.89 5.84
N PHE A 203 -1.40 -5.33 5.43
CA PHE A 203 -2.61 -5.32 6.26
C PHE A 203 -2.53 -6.21 7.51
N LYS A 204 -1.73 -7.29 7.45
CA LYS A 204 -1.52 -8.25 8.54
C LYS A 204 -0.55 -7.73 9.60
N THR A 205 0.24 -6.70 9.29
CA THR A 205 1.27 -6.22 10.22
C THR A 205 0.64 -5.54 11.44
N LYS A 206 1.03 -5.98 12.65
CA LYS A 206 0.63 -5.38 13.94
C LYS A 206 1.17 -3.95 14.15
N HIS A 207 2.00 -3.48 13.21
CA HIS A 207 2.82 -2.28 13.34
C HIS A 207 2.10 -0.97 12.98
N ASP A 208 0.87 -1.04 12.45
CA ASP A 208 0.00 0.14 12.21
C ASP A 208 -0.82 0.57 13.43
N GLN A 209 -0.55 0.04 14.64
CA GLN A 209 -1.37 0.27 15.82
C GLN A 209 -0.53 0.51 17.09
N PRO A 210 -0.41 1.76 17.59
CA PRO A 210 -0.01 2.02 18.98
C PRO A 210 -1.24 1.98 19.92
N PRO A 211 -1.03 1.98 21.25
CA PRO A 211 -1.34 0.86 22.16
C PRO A 211 -2.85 0.56 22.31
N LEU A 212 -3.55 0.23 21.23
CA LEU A 212 -4.89 -0.36 21.30
C LEU A 212 -4.84 -1.85 21.68
N ARG A 213 -3.83 -2.30 22.46
CA ARG A 213 -3.68 -3.70 22.89
C ARG A 213 -4.99 -4.35 23.41
N PRO A 214 -5.84 -3.68 24.20
CA PRO A 214 -7.08 -4.31 24.69
C PRO A 214 -8.12 -4.53 23.59
N TYR A 215 -8.10 -3.69 22.54
CA TYR A 215 -8.94 -3.91 21.38
C TYR A 215 -8.29 -4.97 20.51
N VAL A 216 -7.01 -4.83 20.17
CA VAL A 216 -6.27 -5.59 19.15
C VAL A 216 -6.06 -7.07 19.46
N ASP A 217 -6.05 -7.52 20.72
CA ASP A 217 -6.10 -8.97 20.98
C ASP A 217 -7.38 -9.63 20.43
N ARG A 218 -8.43 -8.83 20.20
CA ARG A 218 -9.66 -9.21 19.50
C ARG A 218 -9.57 -9.15 17.96
N TRP A 219 -8.56 -8.48 17.38
CA TRP A 219 -8.44 -8.21 15.92
C TRP A 219 -7.22 -8.89 15.29
N CYS A 220 -6.15 -9.11 16.05
CA CYS A 220 -4.91 -9.76 15.61
C CYS A 220 -4.82 -11.24 16.00
N THR A 221 -5.74 -11.73 16.84
CA THR A 221 -6.08 -13.14 16.72
C THR A 221 -6.94 -13.23 15.47
N TYR A 222 -6.53 -14.04 14.50
CA TYR A 222 -7.40 -14.45 13.38
C TYR A 222 -8.77 -15.00 13.87
N ASN A 223 -9.00 -15.15 15.18
CA ASN A 223 -10.13 -15.80 15.81
C ASN A 223 -11.19 -14.82 16.36
N GLY A 224 -11.05 -13.51 16.15
CA GLY A 224 -12.13 -12.56 16.41
C GLY A 224 -13.27 -12.70 15.40
N VAL A 225 -14.50 -12.46 15.85
CA VAL A 225 -15.69 -12.29 14.98
C VAL A 225 -15.59 -10.90 14.36
N ASP A 226 -14.73 -10.75 13.36
CA ASP A 226 -14.70 -9.55 12.54
C ASP A 226 -15.53 -9.84 11.28
N ASP A 227 -16.74 -9.27 11.22
CA ASP A 227 -17.68 -9.40 10.09
C ASP A 227 -17.22 -8.64 8.84
N PHE A 228 -16.04 -8.01 8.90
CA PHE A 228 -15.47 -7.32 7.75
C PHE A 228 -14.77 -8.30 6.81
N ASP A 229 -14.81 -7.99 5.51
CA ASP A 229 -14.40 -8.88 4.42
C ASP A 229 -12.91 -9.25 4.35
N TRP A 230 -12.13 -9.05 5.42
CA TRP A 230 -10.71 -9.42 5.48
C TRP A 230 -10.52 -10.94 5.45
N CYS A 231 -11.35 -11.65 6.20
CA CYS A 231 -11.23 -13.08 6.53
C CYS A 231 -12.62 -13.62 6.93
N ALA A 232 -13.56 -13.80 6.00
CA ALA A 232 -14.82 -14.45 6.35
C ALA A 232 -14.53 -15.91 6.73
N LYS A 233 -14.56 -16.18 8.04
CA LYS A 233 -14.31 -17.49 8.65
C LYS A 233 -15.61 -18.26 8.74
N ASP A 234 -15.98 -18.96 7.67
CA ASP A 234 -16.67 -20.21 7.93
C ASP A 234 -15.59 -21.27 8.21
N ARG A 235 -15.45 -21.70 9.47
CA ARG A 235 -14.30 -22.47 10.00
C ARG A 235 -14.07 -23.84 9.34
N ARG A 236 -14.81 -24.19 8.30
CA ARG A 236 -14.66 -25.45 7.59
C ARG A 236 -13.57 -25.28 6.52
N PRO A 237 -12.48 -26.06 6.56
CA PRO A 237 -11.61 -26.19 5.40
C PRO A 237 -12.48 -26.59 4.21
N ASN A 238 -12.37 -25.86 3.09
CA ASN A 238 -13.17 -26.00 1.87
C ASN A 238 -14.60 -25.44 1.89
N SER A 239 -14.96 -24.55 2.83
CA SER A 239 -16.18 -23.75 2.64
C SER A 239 -16.01 -22.83 1.42
N PRO A 240 -16.95 -22.81 0.46
CA PRO A 240 -16.96 -21.82 -0.62
C PRO A 240 -17.07 -20.38 -0.09
N ASP A 241 -17.42 -20.22 1.19
CA ASP A 241 -17.55 -18.93 1.89
C ASP A 241 -16.24 -18.47 2.57
N ASN A 242 -15.13 -19.19 2.38
CA ASN A 242 -13.81 -18.71 2.83
C ASN A 242 -13.35 -17.55 1.95
N ILE A 243 -13.54 -16.33 2.45
CA ILE A 243 -13.09 -15.11 1.78
C ILE A 243 -11.80 -14.67 2.47
N LEU A 244 -10.67 -14.98 1.84
CA LEU A 244 -9.37 -14.47 2.26
C LEU A 244 -8.94 -13.32 1.35
N LEU A 245 -8.40 -12.27 1.96
CA LEU A 245 -7.74 -11.17 1.26
C LEU A 245 -6.62 -11.67 0.32
N GLU A 246 -5.93 -12.76 0.73
CA GLU A 246 -4.85 -13.39 -0.03
C GLU A 246 -5.34 -14.16 -1.25
N ASP A 247 -6.52 -14.76 -1.17
CA ASP A 247 -7.11 -15.45 -2.31
C ASP A 247 -7.59 -14.47 -3.37
N GLY A 248 -7.74 -13.18 -3.03
CA GLY A 248 -8.28 -12.17 -3.93
C GLY A 248 -9.81 -12.19 -4.05
N ASN A 249 -10.48 -12.94 -3.18
CA ASN A 249 -11.95 -13.06 -3.16
C ASN A 249 -12.61 -11.94 -2.35
N SER A 250 -11.85 -11.06 -1.69
CA SER A 250 -12.39 -10.01 -0.85
C SER A 250 -12.77 -8.76 -1.65
N TRP A 251 -13.87 -8.12 -1.28
CA TRP A 251 -14.23 -6.76 -1.67
C TRP A 251 -13.11 -5.76 -1.35
N VAL A 252 -12.32 -6.02 -0.33
CA VAL A 252 -11.16 -5.21 0.01
C VAL A 252 -10.17 -5.18 -1.15
N ASN A 253 -9.94 -6.30 -1.84
CA ASN A 253 -9.06 -6.32 -3.01
C ASN A 253 -9.61 -5.40 -4.12
N TRP A 254 -10.93 -5.40 -4.33
CA TRP A 254 -11.58 -4.43 -5.22
C TRP A 254 -11.35 -3.00 -4.75
N ALA A 255 -11.53 -2.71 -3.47
CA ALA A 255 -11.42 -1.36 -2.92
C ALA A 255 -9.98 -0.81 -3.01
N ILE A 256 -8.99 -1.63 -2.70
CA ILE A 256 -7.56 -1.34 -2.87
C ILE A 256 -7.27 -1.03 -4.34
N LEU A 257 -7.76 -1.85 -5.27
CA LEU A 257 -7.59 -1.61 -6.71
C LEU A 257 -8.26 -0.30 -7.16
N HIS A 258 -9.46 -0.03 -6.65
CA HIS A 258 -10.24 1.16 -6.96
C HIS A 258 -9.56 2.43 -6.47
N ASP A 259 -9.14 2.47 -5.21
CA ASP A 259 -8.55 3.65 -4.58
C ASP A 259 -7.11 3.88 -5.02
N GLY A 260 -6.39 2.81 -5.35
CA GLY A 260 -5.02 2.93 -5.82
C GLY A 260 -4.01 3.15 -4.70
N PRO A 261 -2.75 3.38 -5.07
CA PRO A 261 -1.65 3.55 -4.13
C PRO A 261 -1.75 4.82 -3.26
N VAL A 262 -2.60 5.78 -3.63
CA VAL A 262 -2.70 7.07 -2.95
C VAL A 262 -3.14 6.95 -1.49
N MET A 263 -4.02 5.99 -1.17
CA MET A 263 -4.48 5.79 0.22
C MET A 263 -3.34 5.31 1.13
N PHE A 264 -2.43 4.50 0.59
CA PHE A 264 -1.25 4.01 1.31
C PHE A 264 -0.19 5.09 1.43
N TYR A 265 -0.01 5.90 0.40
CA TYR A 265 0.81 7.10 0.52
C TYR A 265 0.28 8.03 1.61
N GLN A 266 -1.04 8.24 1.72
CA GLN A 266 -1.60 9.05 2.80
C GLN A 266 -1.31 8.47 4.19
N GLN A 267 -1.37 7.15 4.36
CA GLN A 267 -1.03 6.52 5.64
C GLN A 267 0.47 6.53 5.94
N TRP A 268 1.32 6.33 4.93
CA TRP A 268 2.76 6.14 5.13
C TRP A 268 3.60 7.36 4.78
N SER A 269 2.98 8.46 4.34
CA SER A 269 3.71 9.69 4.01
C SER A 269 4.42 10.20 5.26
N PRO A 270 5.68 10.67 5.15
CA PRO A 270 6.38 11.31 6.26
C PRO A 270 5.63 12.53 6.83
N GLU A 271 4.75 13.14 6.03
CA GLU A 271 3.89 14.25 6.43
C GLU A 271 2.78 13.82 7.41
N ASN A 272 2.39 12.55 7.37
CA ASN A 272 1.36 12.03 8.26
C ASN A 272 2.00 11.52 9.55
N VAL A 273 2.11 12.40 10.53
CA VAL A 273 2.60 12.08 11.89
C VAL A 273 1.56 11.25 12.68
N SER A 274 0.31 11.18 12.20
CA SER A 274 -0.73 10.40 12.86
C SER A 274 -0.44 8.91 12.70
N SER A 275 -0.34 8.21 13.82
CA SER A 275 -0.26 6.76 13.86
C SER A 275 -1.61 6.07 13.60
N GLN A 276 -2.61 6.81 13.11
CA GLN A 276 -3.94 6.25 12.84
C GLN A 276 -3.93 5.39 11.58
N PRO A 277 -4.62 4.24 11.60
CA PRO A 277 -4.70 3.34 10.46
C PRO A 277 -5.70 3.87 9.40
N VAL A 278 -5.34 4.98 8.75
CA VAL A 278 -6.20 5.72 7.79
C VAL A 278 -6.80 4.79 6.72
N VAL A 279 -6.01 3.84 6.20
CA VAL A 279 -6.48 2.90 5.17
C VAL A 279 -7.58 2.00 5.72
N LYS A 280 -7.39 1.40 6.91
CA LYS A 280 -8.38 0.49 7.51
C LYS A 280 -9.66 1.23 7.86
N GLU A 281 -9.56 2.39 8.52
CA GLU A 281 -10.73 3.21 8.87
C GLU A 281 -11.52 3.65 7.63
N THR A 282 -10.82 4.06 6.57
CA THR A 282 -11.46 4.45 5.30
C THR A 282 -12.21 3.28 4.67
N LEU A 283 -11.61 2.08 4.67
CA LEU A 283 -12.24 0.88 4.11
C LEU A 283 -13.44 0.43 4.96
N MET A 284 -13.33 0.47 6.29
CA MET A 284 -14.43 0.17 7.22
C MET A 284 -15.61 1.11 7.03
N LYS A 285 -15.35 2.42 6.98
CA LYS A 285 -16.39 3.42 6.74
C LYS A 285 -17.12 3.16 5.42
N ARG A 286 -16.38 2.92 4.33
CA ARG A 286 -16.97 2.68 3.01
C ARG A 286 -17.77 1.39 2.92
N TRP A 287 -17.34 0.36 3.63
CA TRP A 287 -18.09 -0.90 3.71
C TRP A 287 -19.46 -0.67 4.38
N GLN A 288 -19.47 0.06 5.49
CA GLN A 288 -20.71 0.40 6.22
C GLN A 288 -21.65 1.29 5.41
N GLU A 289 -21.12 2.07 4.48
CA GLU A 289 -21.91 2.93 3.57
C GLU A 289 -22.52 2.18 2.38
N GLN A 290 -22.20 0.89 2.17
CA GLN A 290 -22.64 0.11 1.01
C GLN A 290 -23.60 -1.01 1.36
N THR A 291 -24.48 -1.35 0.43
CA THR A 291 -25.33 -2.53 0.58
C THR A 291 -24.56 -3.82 0.27
N ALA A 292 -24.99 -4.93 0.85
CA ALA A 292 -24.40 -6.25 0.59
C ALA A 292 -24.38 -6.61 -0.90
N GLU A 293 -25.40 -6.22 -1.66
CA GLU A 293 -25.44 -6.47 -3.09
C GLU A 293 -24.43 -5.64 -3.88
N GLU A 294 -24.18 -4.38 -3.47
CA GLU A 294 -23.16 -3.55 -4.11
C GLU A 294 -21.75 -4.09 -3.86
N ILE A 295 -21.49 -4.51 -2.63
CA ILE A 295 -20.27 -5.21 -2.23
C ILE A 295 -20.05 -6.43 -3.12
N GLU A 296 -21.07 -7.27 -3.28
CA GLU A 296 -20.96 -8.49 -4.08
C GLU A 296 -20.73 -8.21 -5.57
N ILE A 297 -21.37 -7.18 -6.14
CA ILE A 297 -21.12 -6.75 -7.53
C ILE A 297 -19.66 -6.36 -7.72
N LYS A 298 -19.11 -5.58 -6.79
CA LYS A 298 -17.73 -5.08 -6.82
C LYS A 298 -16.71 -6.21 -6.61
N ARG A 299 -16.97 -7.09 -5.64
CA ARG A 299 -16.20 -8.30 -5.37
C ARG A 299 -16.10 -9.17 -6.62
N LYS A 300 -17.25 -9.54 -7.20
CA LYS A 300 -17.29 -10.35 -8.42
C LYS A 300 -16.54 -9.70 -9.57
N ALA A 301 -16.63 -8.38 -9.74
CA ALA A 301 -15.91 -7.67 -10.79
C ALA A 301 -14.38 -7.75 -10.63
N PHE A 302 -13.87 -7.75 -9.38
CA PHE A 302 -12.45 -7.95 -9.13
C PHE A 302 -12.04 -9.42 -9.37
N VAL A 303 -12.81 -10.38 -8.89
CA VAL A 303 -12.57 -11.82 -9.08
C VAL A 303 -12.48 -12.16 -10.57
N GLU A 304 -13.43 -11.68 -11.39
CA GLU A 304 -13.39 -11.90 -12.84
C GLU A 304 -12.12 -11.31 -13.50
N LEU A 305 -11.65 -10.15 -13.02
CA LEU A 305 -10.41 -9.54 -13.51
C LEU A 305 -9.18 -10.34 -13.08
N ARG A 306 -9.16 -10.80 -11.81
CA ARG A 306 -8.10 -11.62 -11.23
C ARG A 306 -7.94 -12.92 -12.01
N ASP A 307 -9.05 -13.62 -12.27
CA ASP A 307 -9.05 -14.92 -12.94
C ASP A 307 -8.60 -14.79 -14.41
N GLU A 308 -9.04 -13.75 -15.13
CA GLU A 308 -8.65 -13.55 -16.54
C GLU A 308 -7.15 -13.26 -16.71
N PHE A 309 -6.55 -12.49 -15.81
CA PHE A 309 -5.14 -12.12 -15.89
C PHE A 309 -4.23 -12.97 -15.00
N ASN A 310 -4.77 -14.06 -14.43
CA ASN A 310 -4.08 -14.95 -13.51
C ASN A 310 -3.30 -14.16 -12.45
N PHE A 311 -4.00 -13.27 -11.74
CA PHE A 311 -3.48 -12.60 -10.56
C PHE A 311 -3.39 -13.62 -9.43
N ASP A 312 -2.41 -14.49 -9.56
CA ASP A 312 -2.04 -15.46 -8.55
C ASP A 312 -1.19 -14.72 -7.52
N PHE A 313 -1.71 -14.59 -6.30
CA PHE A 313 -1.01 -14.01 -5.14
C PHE A 313 -0.16 -15.06 -4.41
N HIS A 314 -0.19 -16.33 -4.85
CA HIS A 314 0.63 -17.45 -4.38
C HIS A 314 1.54 -18.03 -5.48
N HIS A 315 1.73 -17.30 -6.59
CA HIS A 315 2.54 -17.71 -7.72
C HIS A 315 3.92 -18.26 -7.29
N PRO A 316 4.40 -19.39 -7.83
CA PRO A 316 5.70 -19.99 -7.45
C PRO A 316 6.92 -19.06 -7.61
N ARG A 317 6.77 -17.99 -8.40
CA ARG A 317 7.80 -16.93 -8.48
C ARG A 317 7.88 -16.07 -7.21
N TYR A 318 6.87 -16.05 -6.36
CA TYR A 318 6.99 -15.48 -5.02
C TYR A 318 7.82 -16.37 -4.11
N SER A 319 7.79 -17.70 -4.29
CA SER A 319 8.80 -18.57 -3.69
C SER A 319 10.19 -18.20 -4.20
N ARG A 320 10.35 -17.86 -5.49
CA ARG A 320 11.63 -17.30 -5.99
C ARG A 320 11.95 -15.91 -5.44
N PHE A 321 10.96 -15.08 -5.16
CA PHE A 321 11.13 -13.78 -4.50
C PHE A 321 11.64 -14.00 -3.06
N GLU A 322 11.05 -14.94 -2.33
CA GLU A 322 11.53 -15.38 -1.03
C GLU A 322 12.94 -15.98 -1.12
N GLU A 323 13.21 -16.85 -2.10
CA GLU A 323 14.55 -17.38 -2.38
C GLU A 323 15.55 -16.27 -2.72
N SER A 324 15.13 -15.23 -3.44
CA SER A 324 15.98 -14.08 -3.79
C SER A 324 16.29 -13.23 -2.55
N LEU A 325 15.31 -13.05 -1.67
CA LEU A 325 15.52 -12.44 -0.35
C LEU A 325 16.42 -13.30 0.55
N GLN A 326 16.29 -14.63 0.47
CA GLN A 326 17.10 -15.58 1.22
C GLN A 326 18.55 -15.61 0.72
N ALA A 327 18.75 -15.71 -0.59
CA ALA A 327 20.06 -15.64 -1.24
C ALA A 327 20.75 -14.30 -0.92
N TYR A 328 19.99 -13.20 -0.90
CA TYR A 328 20.48 -11.89 -0.47
C TYR A 328 21.02 -11.93 0.96
N ALA A 329 20.25 -12.44 1.93
CA ALA A 329 20.74 -12.46 3.31
C ALA A 329 21.91 -13.42 3.48
N ALA A 330 21.94 -14.54 2.75
CA ALA A 330 23.07 -15.44 2.73
C ALA A 330 24.34 -14.75 2.18
N TRP A 331 24.20 -13.93 1.13
CA TRP A 331 25.29 -13.15 0.56
C TRP A 331 25.76 -12.02 1.50
N ASP A 332 24.85 -11.24 2.11
CA ASP A 332 25.20 -10.18 3.08
C ASP A 332 25.86 -10.77 4.33
N LEU A 333 25.32 -11.86 4.88
CA LEU A 333 25.94 -12.60 5.98
C LEU A 333 27.30 -13.17 5.58
N GLY A 334 27.43 -13.67 4.36
CA GLY A 334 28.67 -14.20 3.80
C GLY A 334 29.75 -13.12 3.70
N LEU A 335 29.44 -11.97 3.11
CA LEU A 335 30.35 -10.83 2.99
C LEU A 335 30.76 -10.25 4.34
N ARG A 336 29.81 -10.10 5.27
CA ARG A 336 30.13 -9.62 6.62
C ARG A 336 31.09 -10.57 7.33
N ARG A 337 30.84 -11.89 7.26
CA ARG A 337 31.77 -12.90 7.81
C ARG A 337 33.13 -12.91 7.12
N PHE A 338 33.18 -12.58 5.82
CA PHE A 338 34.43 -12.56 5.07
C PHE A 338 35.27 -11.32 5.38
N HIS A 339 34.63 -10.18 5.68
CA HIS A 339 35.29 -8.90 5.93
C HIS A 339 35.48 -8.56 7.42
N SER A 340 34.74 -9.16 8.35
CA SER A 340 34.94 -8.96 9.79
C SER A 340 35.66 -10.16 10.44
N LYS A 341 36.84 -9.91 11.03
CA LYS A 341 37.43 -10.82 12.03
C LYS A 341 36.67 -10.78 13.37
N GLU A 342 35.72 -9.87 13.50
CA GLU A 342 34.89 -9.69 14.68
C GLU A 342 33.55 -10.41 14.53
N PRO A 343 32.98 -10.94 15.64
CA PRO A 343 31.65 -11.53 15.63
C PRO A 343 30.64 -10.51 15.10
N VAL A 344 29.79 -10.93 14.15
CA VAL A 344 28.71 -10.12 13.60
C VAL A 344 27.93 -9.53 14.79
N PRO A 345 27.91 -8.20 14.97
CA PRO A 345 27.13 -7.60 16.04
C PRO A 345 25.69 -8.06 15.86
N ASN A 346 25.03 -8.44 16.96
CA ASN A 346 23.58 -8.51 16.96
C ASN A 346 23.06 -7.10 16.63
N MET A 347 22.81 -6.81 15.35
CA MET A 347 22.13 -5.60 14.93
C MET A 347 20.75 -5.64 15.57
N GLY A 348 20.57 -4.85 16.63
CA GLY A 348 19.24 -4.59 17.15
C GLY A 348 18.43 -3.92 16.06
N MET A 349 17.12 -4.17 16.03
CA MET A 349 16.21 -3.50 15.06
C MET A 349 16.31 -1.97 15.09
N ASP A 350 16.80 -1.40 16.19
CA ASP A 350 16.97 0.05 16.37
C ASP A 350 18.07 0.66 15.46
N ASP A 351 18.92 -0.16 14.83
CA ASP A 351 20.04 0.29 13.99
C ASP A 351 19.76 0.25 12.47
N VAL A 352 18.59 -0.27 12.04
CA VAL A 352 18.22 -0.34 10.62
C VAL A 352 17.31 0.85 10.27
N LEU A 353 17.82 1.78 9.47
CA LEU A 353 17.04 2.87 8.89
C LEU A 353 16.04 2.31 7.87
N TYR A 354 14.83 2.01 8.32
CA TYR A 354 13.67 1.79 7.45
C TYR A 354 13.11 3.15 6.99
N PHE A 355 12.51 3.23 5.80
CA PHE A 355 11.85 4.48 5.36
C PHE A 355 10.69 4.85 6.30
N ILE A 356 10.08 3.85 6.93
CA ILE A 356 9.23 4.04 8.09
C ILE A 356 10.14 4.12 9.32
N ASN A 357 10.39 5.33 9.79
CA ASN A 357 10.92 5.51 11.12
C ASN A 357 9.84 5.04 12.10
N PHE A 358 9.89 3.78 12.54
CA PHE A 358 9.22 3.35 13.76
C PHE A 358 9.93 4.02 14.91
N LYS A 359 9.86 5.36 14.99
CA LYS A 359 10.11 6.01 16.26
C LYS A 359 9.05 5.43 17.19
N ASN A 360 9.47 4.46 17.99
CA ASN A 360 8.90 4.24 19.30
C ASN A 360 8.93 5.62 19.96
N ASN A 361 7.82 6.34 19.88
CA ASN A 361 7.63 7.60 20.58
C ASN A 361 7.56 7.26 22.07
N GLY A 362 8.72 7.05 22.69
CA GLY A 362 8.84 6.92 24.14
C GLY A 362 9.74 5.80 24.61
N GLN A 363 10.89 6.23 25.14
CA GLN A 363 11.79 5.55 26.08
C GLN A 363 12.79 4.52 25.48
N PRO A 364 14.12 4.75 25.63
CA PRO A 364 15.09 3.69 25.43
C PRO A 364 14.77 2.56 26.41
N ARG A 365 14.54 1.35 25.89
CA ARG A 365 14.46 0.16 26.75
C ARG A 365 15.83 -0.04 27.39
N ARG A 366 16.01 0.44 28.63
CA ARG A 366 17.02 -0.14 29.51
C ARG A 366 16.75 -1.64 29.55
N ARG A 367 17.72 -2.45 29.13
CA ARG A 367 17.76 -3.88 29.47
C ARG A 367 17.63 -3.98 30.98
N GLN A 368 16.44 -4.26 31.51
CA GLN A 368 16.34 -4.88 32.81
C GLN A 368 16.91 -6.29 32.62
N GLN A 369 18.10 -6.52 33.17
CA GLN A 369 18.54 -7.87 33.49
C GLN A 369 17.42 -8.47 34.35
N VAL A 370 16.72 -9.46 33.81
CA VAL A 370 15.92 -10.36 34.60
C VAL A 370 16.92 -11.24 35.34
N GLU A 371 17.34 -10.81 36.51
CA GLU A 371 17.91 -11.73 37.49
C GLU A 371 16.80 -12.69 37.91
N SER A 372 17.09 -13.96 37.67
CA SER A 372 16.33 -15.10 38.13
C SER A 372 16.14 -15.06 39.65
N VAL A 373 14.90 -15.00 40.10
CA VAL A 373 14.49 -15.58 41.39
C VAL A 373 13.22 -16.38 41.12
N LEU A 374 13.42 -17.66 40.84
CA LEU A 374 12.39 -18.68 41.00
C LEU A 374 12.31 -19.00 42.50
N GLU A 375 11.36 -18.40 43.19
CA GLU A 375 10.85 -18.93 44.45
C GLU A 375 9.37 -19.28 44.23
N TYR A 376 9.12 -20.58 44.06
CA TYR A 376 7.77 -21.13 44.18
C TYR A 376 7.48 -21.35 45.68
N PRO A 377 6.38 -20.83 46.23
CA PRO A 377 5.91 -21.29 47.52
C PRO A 377 5.28 -22.68 47.36
N TYR A 378 5.78 -23.61 48.16
CA TYR A 378 5.24 -24.94 48.40
C TYR A 378 3.91 -24.81 49.14
N ASP A 379 2.82 -25.32 48.56
CA ASP A 379 1.48 -25.33 49.16
C ASP A 379 1.15 -26.76 49.63
N PRO A 380 1.10 -27.04 50.96
CA PRO A 380 0.89 -28.39 51.48
C PRO A 380 -0.58 -28.61 51.88
N GLU A 381 -1.53 -28.44 50.97
CA GLU A 381 -2.93 -28.79 51.24
C GLU A 381 -3.62 -29.47 50.04
N TYR A 382 -3.14 -30.65 49.63
CA TYR A 382 -3.97 -31.62 48.91
C TYR A 382 -3.48 -33.05 49.19
N VAL A 383 -3.83 -33.57 50.38
CA VAL A 383 -3.91 -35.01 50.66
C VAL A 383 -5.24 -35.26 51.38
N GLN A 384 -6.21 -35.78 50.63
CA GLN A 384 -7.18 -36.79 51.08
C GLN A 384 -7.37 -37.79 49.95
#